data_AF-A0A2K9PPZ6-F1
#
_entry.id   AF-A0A2K9PPZ6-F1
#
_cell.length_a   1.000
_cell.length_b   1.000
_cell.length_c   1.000
_cell.angle_alpha   90.00
_cell.angle_beta   90.00
_cell.angle_gamma   90.00
#
_symmetry.space_group_name_H-M   'P 1'
#
loop_
_entity.id
_entity.type
_entity.pdbx_description
1 polymer ?
#
loop_
_entity_poly.entity_id
_entity_poly.type
_entity_poly.pdbx_seq_one_letter_code
_entity_poly.pdbx_strand_id
1 'polypeptide(L)'
;MFVEVFSEEGSKVTFYTIRKEGAEFSETEIFFRKVYESDYKEDVQKLAHLLSNQIANKYGAHEKYFNRHERLATALPPKKYNPFKKEKAISFAHSPLRLYTLKVSESVVVLFNGGLKFTKGSAQEDSNVSIHFHEANECSRKILEAIKEGMICLSHKTMVDFQGNKTIII
;
A
#
# COMPACT_ATOMS: atom_id res chain seq x y z
N MET A 1 7.87 -14.42 6.51
CA MET A 1 7.66 -13.65 5.27
C MET A 1 8.67 -12.50 5.24
N PHE A 2 8.84 -11.83 4.10
CA PHE A 2 9.79 -10.72 3.97
C PHE A 2 9.07 -9.38 3.81
N VAL A 3 9.51 -8.37 4.54
CA VAL A 3 9.26 -6.95 4.22
C VAL A 3 10.47 -6.45 3.46
N GLU A 4 10.27 -5.96 2.25
CA GLU A 4 11.37 -5.50 1.39
C GLU A 4 11.01 -4.20 0.68
N VAL A 5 12.02 -3.46 0.21
CA VAL A 5 11.82 -2.22 -0.54
C VAL A 5 11.17 -2.56 -1.88
N PHE A 6 10.02 -1.94 -2.14
CA PHE A 6 9.36 -1.99 -3.44
C PHE A 6 9.83 -0.86 -4.35
N SER A 7 9.95 0.36 -3.82
CA SER A 7 10.48 1.51 -4.54
C SER A 7 11.04 2.54 -3.57
N GLU A 8 12.32 2.89 -3.74
CA GLU A 8 13.00 3.94 -2.96
C GLU A 8 13.28 5.23 -3.78
N GLU A 9 12.77 5.30 -5.01
CA GLU A 9 13.03 6.40 -5.95
C GLU A 9 12.37 7.72 -5.54
N GLY A 10 11.27 7.66 -4.76
CA GLY A 10 10.51 8.84 -4.36
C GLY A 10 11.28 9.72 -3.37
N SER A 11 11.29 11.03 -3.57
CA SER A 11 11.97 11.97 -2.66
C SER A 11 11.34 12.12 -1.27
N LYS A 12 10.06 11.74 -1.09
CA LYS A 12 9.27 11.90 0.15
C LYS A 12 8.94 10.60 0.85
N VAL A 13 8.61 9.55 0.09
CA VAL A 13 8.20 8.24 0.62
C VAL A 13 9.03 7.13 0.00
N THR A 14 9.43 6.16 0.82
CA THR A 14 9.88 4.85 0.36
C THR A 14 8.72 3.87 0.50
N PHE A 15 8.42 3.16 -0.58
CA PHE A 15 7.45 2.08 -0.58
C PHE A 15 8.13 0.76 -0.27
N TYR A 16 7.56 0.03 0.67
CA TYR A 16 7.88 -1.35 0.99
C TYR A 16 6.77 -2.26 0.47
N THR A 17 7.04 -3.56 0.38
CA THR A 17 6.07 -4.59 0.03
C THR A 17 6.32 -5.84 0.87
N ILE A 18 5.38 -6.78 0.80
CA ILE A 18 5.53 -8.12 1.37
C ILE A 18 5.87 -9.11 0.26
N ARG A 19 6.81 -10.02 0.53
CA ARG A 19 7.00 -11.23 -0.27
C ARG A 19 6.86 -12.46 0.61
N LYS A 20 5.98 -13.37 0.21
CA LYS A 20 5.80 -14.66 0.89
C LYS A 20 7.04 -15.54 0.67
N GLU A 21 7.30 -16.42 1.62
CA GLU A 21 8.41 -17.36 1.50
C GLU A 21 8.21 -18.28 0.29
N GLY A 22 9.28 -18.48 -0.50
CA GLY A 22 9.21 -19.24 -1.74
C GLY A 22 8.47 -18.57 -2.90
N ALA A 23 7.88 -17.38 -2.70
CA ALA A 23 7.23 -16.66 -3.78
C ALA A 23 8.25 -15.93 -4.67
N GLU A 24 8.04 -16.01 -5.98
CA GLU A 24 8.84 -15.30 -6.99
C GLU A 24 8.57 -13.79 -6.98
N PHE A 25 7.29 -13.40 -6.84
CA PHE A 25 6.86 -12.00 -6.87
C PHE A 25 6.38 -11.55 -5.50
N SER A 26 6.57 -10.26 -5.20
CA SER A 26 5.96 -9.61 -4.05
C SER A 26 4.45 -9.40 -4.23
N GLU A 27 3.74 -9.22 -3.12
CA GLU A 27 2.29 -9.03 -3.10
C GLU A 27 1.84 -7.80 -3.91
N THR A 28 2.63 -6.72 -3.90
CA THR A 28 2.36 -5.50 -4.70
C THR A 28 2.53 -5.77 -6.20
N GLU A 29 3.53 -6.54 -6.61
CA GLU A 29 3.72 -6.92 -8.02
C GLU A 29 2.58 -7.83 -8.50
N ILE A 30 2.20 -8.81 -7.67
CA ILE A 30 1.05 -9.69 -7.96
C ILE A 30 -0.22 -8.85 -8.17
N PHE A 31 -0.46 -7.85 -7.31
CA PHE A 31 -1.58 -6.93 -7.49
C PHE A 31 -1.54 -6.26 -8.86
N PHE A 32 -0.45 -5.56 -9.19
CA PHE A 32 -0.37 -4.80 -10.44
C PHE A 32 -0.49 -5.70 -11.67
N ARG A 33 0.15 -6.88 -11.68
CA ARG A 33 0.02 -7.84 -12.79
C ARG A 33 -1.43 -8.27 -13.00
N LYS A 34 -2.12 -8.64 -11.91
CA LYS A 34 -3.53 -9.08 -11.95
C LYS A 34 -4.47 -7.98 -12.43
N VAL A 35 -4.33 -6.75 -11.93
CA VAL A 35 -5.28 -5.66 -12.26
C VAL A 35 -4.98 -4.98 -13.60
N TYR A 36 -3.73 -5.00 -14.07
CA TYR A 36 -3.35 -4.37 -15.34
C TYR A 36 -3.92 -5.12 -16.55
N GLU A 37 -4.19 -6.42 -16.41
CA GLU A 37 -4.84 -7.26 -17.41
C GLU A 37 -6.38 -7.11 -17.44
N SER A 38 -6.96 -6.28 -16.55
CA SER A 38 -8.40 -6.04 -16.47
C SER A 38 -8.87 -4.82 -17.26
N ASP A 39 -10.19 -4.66 -17.41
CA ASP A 39 -10.82 -3.48 -18.01
C ASP A 39 -10.56 -2.16 -17.25
N TYR A 40 -9.94 -2.22 -16.06
CA TYR A 40 -9.66 -1.08 -15.20
C TYR A 40 -8.26 -0.47 -15.39
N LYS A 41 -7.62 -0.73 -16.53
CA LYS A 41 -6.27 -0.24 -16.85
C LYS A 41 -6.08 1.26 -16.61
N GLU A 42 -7.07 2.08 -16.95
CA GLU A 42 -6.99 3.54 -16.73
C GLU A 42 -6.91 3.87 -15.23
N ASP A 43 -7.70 3.21 -14.40
CA ASP A 43 -7.67 3.41 -12.95
C ASP A 43 -6.37 2.90 -12.32
N VAL A 44 -5.79 1.83 -12.87
CA VAL A 44 -4.47 1.34 -12.48
C VAL A 44 -3.39 2.36 -12.81
N GLN A 45 -3.44 2.98 -13.99
CA GLN A 45 -2.52 4.06 -14.37
C GLN A 45 -2.66 5.29 -13.47
N LYS A 46 -3.90 5.68 -13.12
CA LYS A 46 -4.16 6.76 -12.15
C LYS A 46 -3.60 6.42 -10.77
N LEU A 47 -3.76 5.17 -10.31
CA LEU A 47 -3.23 4.70 -9.04
C LEU A 47 -1.71 4.71 -9.04
N ALA A 48 -1.07 4.24 -10.12
CA ALA A 48 0.38 4.32 -10.28
C ALA A 48 0.87 5.76 -10.26
N HIS A 49 0.17 6.69 -10.92
CA HIS A 49 0.49 8.13 -10.88
C HIS A 49 0.31 8.74 -9.48
N LEU A 50 -0.74 8.36 -8.76
CA LEU A 50 -0.95 8.77 -7.37
C LEU A 50 0.22 8.33 -6.49
N LEU A 51 0.62 7.06 -6.59
CA LEU A 51 1.75 6.51 -5.84
C LEU A 51 3.06 7.22 -6.19
N SER A 52 3.45 7.23 -7.46
CA SER A 52 4.80 7.68 -7.88
C SER A 52 4.98 9.20 -7.86
N ASN A 53 3.97 9.98 -8.26
CA ASN A 53 4.11 11.43 -8.36
C ASN A 53 3.64 12.13 -7.08
N GLN A 54 2.41 11.88 -6.67
CA GLN A 54 1.80 12.65 -5.59
C GLN A 54 2.33 12.20 -4.23
N ILE A 55 2.28 10.90 -3.93
CA ILE A 55 2.71 10.36 -2.62
C ILE A 55 4.24 10.28 -2.55
N ALA A 56 4.90 9.62 -3.50
CA ALA A 56 6.35 9.38 -3.42
C ALA A 56 7.18 10.65 -3.52
N ASN A 57 6.74 11.65 -4.29
CA ASN A 57 7.59 12.78 -4.67
C ASN A 57 7.11 14.16 -4.22
N LYS A 58 5.79 14.41 -4.14
CA LYS A 58 5.29 15.77 -3.88
C LYS A 58 4.84 16.01 -2.46
N TYR A 59 3.93 15.17 -1.96
CA TYR A 59 3.15 15.46 -0.76
C TYR A 59 3.39 14.51 0.40
N GLY A 60 4.11 13.40 0.19
CA GLY A 60 4.31 12.39 1.23
C GLY A 60 3.07 11.51 1.44
N ALA A 61 3.13 10.64 2.44
CA ALA A 61 2.04 9.74 2.79
C ALA A 61 0.91 10.43 3.58
N HIS A 62 0.48 11.61 3.15
CA HIS A 62 -0.50 12.42 3.86
C HIS A 62 -1.84 11.71 4.01
N GLU A 63 -2.49 11.86 5.18
CA GLU A 63 -3.77 11.21 5.50
C GLU A 63 -4.91 11.44 4.48
N LYS A 64 -4.84 12.50 3.66
CA LYS A 64 -5.81 12.79 2.61
C LYS A 64 -5.86 11.69 1.55
N TYR A 65 -4.75 10.98 1.33
CA TYR A 65 -4.68 9.85 0.41
C TYR A 65 -5.06 8.52 1.07
N PHE A 66 -4.95 8.40 2.39
CA PHE A 66 -5.15 7.16 3.16
C PHE A 66 -6.45 7.17 3.97
N ASN A 67 -7.55 7.66 3.36
CA ASN A 67 -8.84 7.89 4.03
C ASN A 67 -9.88 6.78 3.86
N ARG A 68 -9.46 5.62 3.34
CA ARG A 68 -10.28 4.41 3.21
C ARG A 68 -9.77 3.39 4.23
N HIS A 69 -10.15 3.61 5.50
CA HIS A 69 -9.75 2.75 6.61
C HIS A 69 -10.49 1.41 6.55
N GLU A 70 -9.72 0.33 6.61
CA GLU A 70 -10.18 -1.04 6.48
C GLU A 70 -9.52 -1.88 7.58
N ARG A 71 -9.79 -1.47 8.84
CA ARG A 71 -9.12 -1.86 10.10
C ARG A 71 -7.71 -1.24 10.26
N LEU A 72 -6.67 -2.05 10.51
CA LEU A 72 -5.27 -1.59 10.65
C LEU A 72 -4.71 -1.14 9.30
N ALA A 73 -5.16 -1.80 8.23
CA ALA A 73 -4.82 -1.42 6.87
C ALA A 73 -5.71 -0.27 6.38
N THR A 74 -5.22 0.41 5.34
CA THR A 74 -6.01 1.33 4.51
C THR A 74 -5.94 0.88 3.06
N ALA A 75 -6.93 1.22 2.25
CA ALA A 75 -6.95 0.84 0.84
C ALA A 75 -6.84 2.05 -0.10
N LEU A 76 -6.05 1.91 -1.16
CA LEU A 76 -5.96 2.85 -2.26
C LEU A 76 -6.74 2.34 -3.48
N PRO A 77 -7.25 3.24 -4.35
CA PRO A 77 -7.25 4.68 -4.19
C PRO A 77 -8.14 5.17 -3.03
N PRO A 78 -7.93 6.41 -2.54
CA PRO A 78 -8.74 6.99 -1.46
C PRO A 78 -10.23 6.89 -1.76
N LYS A 79 -11.05 6.79 -0.70
CA LYS A 79 -12.52 6.78 -0.82
C LYS A 79 -13.03 8.10 -1.40
N LYS A 80 -12.42 9.20 -1.00
CA LYS A 80 -12.64 10.53 -1.56
C LYS A 80 -11.29 11.16 -1.85
N TYR A 81 -11.02 11.48 -3.10
CA TYR A 81 -9.77 12.14 -3.46
C TYR A 81 -9.88 13.64 -3.17
N ASN A 82 -9.08 14.11 -2.22
CA ASN A 82 -9.08 15.51 -1.76
C ASN A 82 -7.74 16.15 -2.14
N PRO A 83 -7.62 16.75 -3.34
CA PRO A 83 -6.35 17.30 -3.81
C PRO A 83 -5.86 18.46 -2.95
N PHE A 84 -4.54 18.65 -2.89
CA PHE A 84 -3.96 19.90 -2.39
C PHE A 84 -4.26 21.06 -3.36
N LYS A 85 -4.20 22.31 -2.89
CA LYS A 85 -4.55 23.51 -3.67
C LYS A 85 -3.85 23.61 -5.04
N LYS A 86 -2.64 23.06 -5.18
CA LYS A 86 -1.83 23.07 -6.42
C LYS A 86 -1.77 21.69 -7.10
N GLU A 87 -2.53 20.72 -6.62
CA GLU A 87 -2.57 19.38 -7.17
C GLU A 87 -3.70 19.25 -8.20
N LYS A 88 -3.41 18.60 -9.33
CA LYS A 88 -4.44 18.26 -10.31
C LYS A 88 -5.32 17.16 -9.72
N ALA A 89 -6.64 17.39 -9.72
CA ALA A 89 -7.60 16.39 -9.26
C ALA A 89 -7.48 15.09 -10.07
N ILE A 90 -7.36 13.95 -9.39
CA ILE A 90 -7.45 12.61 -9.98
C ILE A 90 -8.81 12.04 -9.57
N SER A 91 -9.67 11.75 -10.55
CA SER A 91 -10.95 11.12 -10.27
C SER A 91 -10.78 9.61 -10.15
N PHE A 92 -11.06 9.10 -8.95
CA PHE A 92 -11.25 7.68 -8.66
C PHE A 92 -12.73 7.35 -8.41
N ALA A 93 -13.63 8.18 -8.94
CA ALA A 93 -15.06 7.94 -8.82
C ALA A 93 -15.38 6.55 -9.39
N HIS A 94 -16.08 5.73 -8.60
CA HIS A 94 -16.48 4.37 -8.96
C HIS A 94 -15.34 3.35 -9.19
N SER A 95 -14.07 3.71 -8.94
CA SER A 95 -12.95 2.76 -9.06
C SER A 95 -13.13 1.58 -8.08
N PRO A 96 -13.19 0.33 -8.56
CA PRO A 96 -13.29 -0.85 -7.71
C PRO A 96 -11.95 -1.23 -7.07
N LEU A 97 -10.83 -0.65 -7.53
CA LEU A 97 -9.49 -0.99 -7.03
C LEU A 97 -9.38 -0.89 -5.51
N ARG A 98 -8.69 -1.86 -4.92
CA ARG A 98 -8.28 -1.89 -3.52
C ARG A 98 -6.85 -2.39 -3.47
N LEU A 99 -5.87 -1.49 -3.50
CA LEU A 99 -4.50 -1.78 -3.12
C LEU A 99 -4.39 -1.54 -1.61
N TYR A 100 -4.19 -2.60 -0.82
CA TYR A 100 -4.06 -2.43 0.62
C TYR A 100 -2.69 -1.87 0.99
N THR A 101 -2.66 -1.06 2.05
CA THR A 101 -1.46 -0.36 2.50
C THR A 101 -1.44 -0.22 4.02
N LEU A 102 -0.25 -0.18 4.60
CA LEU A 102 0.02 0.28 5.95
C LEU A 102 0.86 1.56 5.87
N LYS A 103 0.30 2.68 6.34
CA LYS A 103 1.08 3.90 6.56
C LYS A 103 1.82 3.78 7.89
N VAL A 104 3.12 3.50 7.84
CA VAL A 104 3.99 3.44 9.03
C VAL A 104 4.34 4.85 9.50
N SER A 105 4.64 5.75 8.56
CA SER A 105 4.86 7.18 8.80
C SER A 105 4.51 8.00 7.56
N GLU A 106 4.66 9.32 7.63
CA GLU A 106 4.52 10.21 6.46
C GLU A 106 5.56 9.94 5.34
N SER A 107 6.57 9.12 5.63
CA SER A 107 7.72 8.83 4.76
C SER A 107 7.95 7.35 4.48
N VAL A 108 7.16 6.46 5.10
CA VAL A 108 7.29 5.00 4.96
C VAL A 108 5.89 4.41 4.83
N VAL A 109 5.65 3.72 3.71
CA VAL A 109 4.39 3.03 3.44
C VAL A 109 4.69 1.61 2.98
N VAL A 110 4.02 0.64 3.57
CA VAL A 110 4.05 -0.76 3.09
C VAL A 110 2.83 -0.97 2.21
N LEU A 111 3.06 -1.40 0.98
CA LEU A 111 2.05 -1.81 0.02
C LEU A 111 1.85 -3.33 0.13
N PHE A 112 0.62 -3.78 0.04
CA PHE A 112 0.26 -5.20 0.06
C PHE A 112 -0.37 -5.60 -1.27
N ASN A 113 -1.06 -6.73 -1.29
CA ASN A 113 -1.89 -7.13 -2.41
C ASN A 113 -3.23 -6.39 -2.40
N GLY A 114 -4.13 -6.84 -3.26
CA GLY A 114 -5.39 -6.18 -3.48
C GLY A 114 -6.24 -6.82 -4.57
N GLY A 115 -7.27 -6.10 -4.97
CA GLY A 115 -8.10 -6.55 -6.08
C GLY A 115 -9.15 -5.53 -6.48
N LEU A 116 -10.16 -6.02 -7.20
CA LEU A 116 -11.30 -5.25 -7.65
C LEU A 116 -12.49 -5.60 -6.76
N LYS A 117 -13.00 -4.63 -6.00
CA LYS A 117 -14.18 -4.79 -5.16
C LYS A 117 -15.44 -4.43 -5.97
N PHE A 118 -16.30 -5.42 -6.19
CA PHE A 118 -17.53 -5.29 -6.96
C PHE A 118 -18.78 -5.19 -6.09
N THR A 119 -18.74 -5.64 -4.84
CA THR A 119 -19.90 -5.53 -3.95
C THR A 119 -20.11 -4.08 -3.49
N LYS A 120 -21.36 -3.74 -3.12
CA LYS A 120 -21.68 -2.48 -2.42
C LYS A 120 -21.44 -2.57 -0.91
N GLY A 121 -21.36 -3.79 -0.36
CA GLY A 121 -21.17 -4.10 1.06
C GLY A 121 -19.73 -3.89 1.55
N SER A 122 -19.34 -4.58 2.61
CA SER A 122 -17.98 -4.48 3.15
C SER A 122 -16.93 -5.16 2.24
N ALA A 123 -15.64 -4.91 2.46
CA ALA A 123 -14.57 -5.63 1.76
C ALA A 123 -14.51 -7.11 2.16
N GLN A 124 -14.93 -7.44 3.38
CA GLN A 124 -14.96 -8.81 3.90
C GLN A 124 -16.00 -9.68 3.19
N GLU A 125 -17.08 -9.07 2.70
CA GLU A 125 -18.14 -9.74 1.94
C GLU A 125 -17.82 -9.92 0.45
N ASP A 126 -16.73 -9.33 -0.04
CA ASP A 126 -16.36 -9.39 -1.46
C ASP A 126 -15.30 -10.47 -1.69
N SER A 127 -15.65 -11.51 -2.44
CA SER A 127 -14.77 -12.65 -2.71
C SER A 127 -13.46 -12.29 -3.41
N ASN A 128 -13.37 -11.14 -4.09
CA ASN A 128 -12.16 -10.73 -4.81
C ASN A 128 -11.15 -10.00 -3.93
N VAL A 129 -11.60 -9.44 -2.80
CA VAL A 129 -10.74 -8.61 -1.93
C VAL A 129 -10.75 -9.03 -0.47
N SER A 130 -11.64 -9.92 -0.04
CA SER A 130 -11.76 -10.35 1.35
C SER A 130 -10.49 -11.05 1.85
N ILE A 131 -9.91 -11.96 1.06
CA ILE A 131 -8.65 -12.61 1.44
C ILE A 131 -7.52 -11.59 1.62
N HIS A 132 -7.37 -10.67 0.66
CA HIS A 132 -6.36 -9.62 0.70
C HIS A 132 -6.59 -8.61 1.84
N PHE A 133 -7.85 -8.34 2.19
CA PHE A 133 -8.21 -7.55 3.37
C PHE A 133 -7.66 -8.19 4.65
N HIS A 134 -7.89 -9.50 4.81
CA HIS A 134 -7.47 -10.24 6.00
C HIS A 134 -5.94 -10.34 6.07
N GLU A 135 -5.30 -10.70 4.96
CA GLU A 135 -3.84 -10.79 4.86
C GLU A 135 -3.16 -9.44 5.17
N ALA A 136 -3.64 -8.34 4.57
CA ALA A 136 -3.08 -7.01 4.79
C ALA A 136 -3.18 -6.57 6.26
N ASN A 137 -4.30 -6.87 6.91
CA ASN A 137 -4.49 -6.57 8.33
C ASN A 137 -3.61 -7.42 9.24
N GLU A 138 -3.43 -8.71 8.93
CA GLU A 138 -2.54 -9.59 9.68
C GLU A 138 -1.07 -9.14 9.53
N CYS A 139 -0.63 -8.86 8.30
CA CYS A 139 0.71 -8.33 8.03
C CYS A 139 0.90 -6.99 8.73
N SER A 140 -0.09 -6.11 8.68
CA SER A 140 -0.03 -4.81 9.36
C SER A 140 0.19 -4.97 10.86
N ARG A 141 -0.53 -5.89 11.51
CA ARG A 141 -0.35 -6.20 12.93
C ARG A 141 1.07 -6.67 13.21
N LYS A 142 1.60 -7.63 12.45
CA LYS A 142 2.96 -8.18 12.63
C LYS A 142 4.04 -7.10 12.46
N ILE A 143 3.93 -6.23 11.45
CA ILE A 143 4.87 -5.14 11.22
C ILE A 143 4.85 -4.14 12.38
N LEU A 144 3.66 -3.73 12.83
CA LEU A 144 3.52 -2.79 13.93
C LEU A 144 4.03 -3.36 15.27
N GLU A 145 3.82 -4.65 15.51
CA GLU A 145 4.39 -5.37 16.67
C GLU A 145 5.92 -5.41 16.59
N ALA A 146 6.49 -5.78 15.45
CA ALA A 146 7.94 -5.81 15.25
C ALA A 146 8.60 -4.43 15.41
N ILE A 147 7.93 -3.35 15.00
CA ILE A 147 8.36 -1.97 15.26
C ILE A 147 8.32 -1.67 16.76
N LYS A 148 7.22 -2.02 17.44
CA LYS A 148 7.04 -1.78 18.88
C LYS A 148 8.08 -2.53 19.71
N GLU A 149 8.45 -3.73 19.29
CA GLU A 149 9.44 -4.59 19.97
C GLU A 149 10.88 -4.26 19.60
N GLY A 150 11.11 -3.28 18.70
CA GLY A 150 12.44 -2.85 18.28
C GLY A 150 13.15 -3.82 17.31
N MET A 151 12.43 -4.80 16.77
CA MET A 151 12.94 -5.68 15.71
C MET A 151 13.03 -4.94 14.37
N ILE A 152 12.13 -3.99 14.13
CA ILE A 152 12.16 -3.07 13.00
C ILE A 152 12.47 -1.67 13.52
N CYS A 153 13.58 -1.11 13.04
CA CYS A 153 14.01 0.25 13.32
C CYS A 153 13.62 1.19 12.17
N LEU A 154 13.02 2.34 12.52
CA LEU A 154 12.69 3.39 11.56
C LEU A 154 13.79 4.45 11.57
N SER A 155 14.34 4.75 10.40
CA SER A 155 15.29 5.85 10.19
C SER A 155 14.93 6.63 8.93
N HIS A 156 14.52 7.88 9.11
CA HIS A 156 14.01 8.73 8.03
C HIS A 156 12.90 8.06 7.19
N LYS A 157 13.23 7.66 5.96
CA LYS A 157 12.34 6.98 5.01
C LYS A 157 12.61 5.47 4.93
N THR A 158 13.30 4.89 5.90
CA THR A 158 13.80 3.51 5.81
C THR A 158 13.35 2.69 7.01
N MET A 159 12.91 1.48 6.75
CA MET A 159 12.82 0.37 7.70
C MET A 159 14.04 -0.51 7.55
N VAL A 160 14.67 -0.84 8.67
CA VAL A 160 15.75 -1.84 8.75
C VAL A 160 15.53 -2.77 9.94
N ASP A 161 16.09 -3.97 9.91
CA ASP A 161 16.17 -4.83 11.09
C ASP A 161 17.24 -4.33 12.09
N PHE A 162 17.39 -5.03 13.21
CA PHE A 162 18.39 -4.71 14.24
C PHE A 162 19.86 -4.78 13.75
N GLN A 163 20.12 -5.41 12.60
CA GLN A 163 21.44 -5.50 11.96
C GLN A 163 21.63 -4.44 10.85
N GLY A 164 20.59 -3.66 10.54
CA GLY A 164 20.63 -2.67 9.47
C GLY A 164 20.20 -3.20 8.09
N ASN A 165 19.68 -4.43 7.99
CA ASN A 165 19.23 -4.98 6.71
C ASN A 165 17.89 -4.36 6.28
N LYS A 166 17.78 -3.97 5.01
CA LYS A 166 16.54 -3.41 4.42
C LYS A 166 15.50 -4.47 4.06
N THR A 167 15.92 -5.74 3.91
CA THR A 167 15.00 -6.88 3.77
C THR A 167 14.84 -7.51 5.14
N ILE A 168 13.64 -7.44 5.69
CA ILE A 168 13.35 -7.76 7.08
C ILE A 168 12.48 -9.01 7.12
N ILE A 169 12.86 -9.97 7.96
CA ILE A 169 12.10 -11.21 8.17
C ILE A 169 11.12 -10.99 9.32
N ILE A 170 9.83 -11.28 9.07
CA ILE A 170 8.73 -11.22 10.05
C ILE A 170 7.84 -12.45 9.98
#